data_AF-F0JGG8-F1
#
_entry.id   AF-F0JGG8-F1
#
_cell.length_a   1.000
_cell.length_b   1.000
_cell.length_c   1.000
_cell.angle_alpha   90.00
_cell.angle_beta   90.00
_cell.angle_gamma   90.00
#
_symmetry.space_group_name_H-M   'P 1'
#
loop_
_entity.id
_entity.type
_entity.pdbx_description
1 polymer ?
#
loop_
_entity_poly.entity_id
_entity_poly.type
_entity_poly.pdbx_seq_one_letter_code
_entity_poly.pdbx_strand_id
1 'polypeptide(L)'
;MPRYTLTLLGLEISFKTDADNVRIEAAQAFIENKHKELVAGAGDISKEKLLTYLLLSLADDYLVAEAKLRRLEGKIGEILEKTSTDPGR
;
A
#
# COMPACT_ATOMS: atom_id res chain seq x y z
N MET A 1 -2.14 19.81 -4.97
CA MET A 1 -1.17 18.89 -5.56
C MET A 1 0.20 19.52 -5.82
N PRO A 2 1.09 19.52 -4.81
CA PRO A 2 2.52 19.70 -5.02
C PRO A 2 3.09 18.73 -6.06
N ARG A 3 4.18 19.14 -6.72
CA ARG A 3 4.98 18.30 -7.62
C ARG A 3 6.17 17.76 -6.84
N TYR A 4 6.41 16.46 -6.94
CA TYR A 4 7.56 15.78 -6.34
C TYR A 4 8.46 15.23 -7.44
N THR A 5 9.76 15.25 -7.17
CA THR A 5 10.79 14.62 -7.99
C THR A 5 11.62 13.75 -7.07
N LEU A 6 11.75 12.46 -7.39
CA LEU A 6 12.52 11.50 -6.62
C LEU A 6 13.11 10.41 -7.52
N THR A 7 14.13 9.72 -7.02
CA THR A 7 14.73 8.57 -7.70
C THR A 7 14.16 7.29 -7.14
N LEU A 8 13.46 6.50 -7.97
CA LEU A 8 12.88 5.23 -7.60
C LEU A 8 13.46 4.12 -8.46
N LEU A 9 14.08 3.11 -7.84
CA LEU A 9 14.68 1.97 -8.56
C LEU A 9 15.66 2.40 -9.67
N GLY A 10 16.44 3.45 -9.40
CA GLY A 10 17.40 4.05 -10.33
C GLY A 10 16.79 4.90 -11.45
N LEU A 11 15.49 5.19 -11.39
CA LEU A 11 14.80 6.07 -12.34
C LEU A 11 14.38 7.37 -11.65
N GLU A 12 14.75 8.52 -12.21
CA GLU A 12 14.21 9.79 -11.78
C GLU A 12 12.77 9.93 -12.30
N ILE A 13 11.83 10.13 -11.38
CA ILE A 13 10.41 10.28 -11.69
C ILE A 13 9.88 11.59 -11.10
N SER A 14 8.97 12.22 -11.84
CA SER A 14 8.30 13.45 -11.41
C SER A 14 6.79 13.30 -11.52
N PHE A 15 6.08 13.51 -10.41
CA PHE A 15 4.63 13.31 -10.33
C PHE A 15 3.95 14.34 -9.41
N LYS A 16 2.62 14.43 -9.50
CA LYS A 16 1.78 15.31 -8.67
C LYS A 16 0.91 14.47 -7.76
N THR A 17 0.78 14.88 -6.50
CA THR A 17 -0.05 14.19 -5.49
C THR A 17 -0.39 15.15 -4.35
N ASP A 18 -1.41 14.82 -3.57
CA ASP A 18 -1.72 15.52 -2.31
C ASP A 18 -1.11 14.82 -1.08
N ALA A 19 -0.27 13.81 -1.29
CA ALA A 19 0.57 13.25 -0.24
C ALA A 19 1.52 14.31 0.33
N ASP A 20 1.80 14.21 1.63
CA ASP A 20 2.94 14.92 2.23
C ASP A 20 4.26 14.18 1.92
N ASN A 21 5.38 14.85 2.19
CA ASN A 21 6.71 14.28 1.97
C ASN A 21 6.92 12.97 2.73
N VAL A 22 6.47 12.91 3.99
CA VAL A 22 6.64 11.73 4.85
C VAL A 22 6.00 10.49 4.22
N ARG A 23 4.78 10.63 3.68
CA ARG A 23 4.10 9.53 2.99
C ARG A 23 4.80 9.15 1.69
N ILE A 24 5.38 10.10 0.97
CA ILE A 24 6.13 9.83 -0.26
C ILE A 24 7.46 9.11 0.01
N GLU A 25 8.23 9.56 1.00
CA GLU A 25 9.46 8.90 1.42
C GLU A 25 9.19 7.47 1.91
N ALA A 26 8.12 7.28 2.70
CA ALA A 26 7.70 5.96 3.15
C ALA A 26 7.34 5.04 1.97
N ALA A 27 6.61 5.55 0.97
CA ALA A 27 6.25 4.78 -0.22
C ALA A 27 7.50 4.41 -1.06
N GLN A 28 8.45 5.33 -1.20
CA GLN A 28 9.71 5.08 -1.89
C GLN A 28 10.50 3.97 -1.19
N ALA A 29 10.73 4.11 0.13
CA ALA A 29 11.47 3.12 0.92
C ALA A 29 10.81 1.74 0.88
N PHE A 30 9.47 1.71 0.94
CA PHE A 30 8.71 0.46 0.84
C PHE A 30 8.92 -0.26 -0.50
N ILE A 31 8.80 0.48 -1.61
CA ILE A 31 8.99 -0.09 -2.96
C ILE A 31 10.43 -0.61 -3.13
N GLU A 32 11.43 0.14 -2.68
CA GLU A 32 12.83 -0.27 -2.79
C GLU A 32 13.14 -1.53 -1.97
N ASN A 33 12.60 -1.63 -0.76
CA ASN A 33 12.78 -2.81 0.08
C ASN A 33 12.09 -4.03 -0.54
N LYS A 34 10.84 -3.90 -0.97
CA LYS A 34 10.09 -5.01 -1.60
C LYS A 34 10.78 -5.47 -2.89
N HIS A 35 11.31 -4.54 -3.68
CA HIS A 35 12.12 -4.87 -4.85
C HIS A 35 13.40 -5.64 -4.48
N LYS A 36 14.14 -5.21 -3.44
CA LYS A 36 15.35 -5.92 -2.97
C LYS A 36 15.04 -7.36 -2.54
N GLU A 37 13.95 -7.55 -1.81
CA GLU A 37 13.49 -8.89 -1.38
C GLU A 37 13.17 -9.79 -2.58
N LEU A 38 12.44 -9.24 -3.57
CA LEU A 38 12.12 -9.94 -4.80
C LEU A 38 13.37 -10.31 -5.61
N VAL A 39 14.35 -9.41 -5.74
CA VAL A 39 15.62 -9.68 -6.44
C VAL A 39 16.47 -10.71 -5.70
N ALA A 40 16.46 -10.73 -4.37
CA ALA A 40 17.24 -11.70 -3.60
C ALA A 40 16.73 -13.14 -3.78
N GLY A 41 15.43 -13.31 -4.01
CA GLY A 41 14.79 -14.63 -4.20
C GLY A 41 14.59 -15.04 -5.67
N ALA A 42 14.62 -14.09 -6.60
CA ALA A 42 14.47 -14.36 -8.02
C ALA A 42 15.86 -14.53 -8.65
N GLY A 43 16.05 -15.60 -9.42
CA GLY A 43 17.24 -15.78 -10.26
C GLY A 43 17.31 -14.76 -11.40
N ASP A 44 17.73 -15.19 -12.58
CA ASP A 44 17.84 -14.29 -13.74
C ASP A 44 16.44 -13.91 -14.29
N ILE A 45 15.81 -12.90 -13.69
CA ILE A 45 14.52 -12.35 -14.07
C ILE A 45 14.73 -10.98 -14.75
N SER A 46 14.02 -10.74 -15.86
CA SER A 46 14.07 -9.44 -16.52
C SER A 46 13.43 -8.35 -15.62
N LYS A 47 13.97 -7.13 -15.72
CA LYS A 47 13.43 -5.96 -15.00
C LYS A 47 11.92 -5.76 -15.24
N GLU A 48 11.44 -5.99 -16.46
CA GLU A 48 10.02 -5.88 -16.81
C GLU A 48 9.14 -6.90 -16.05
N LYS A 49 9.58 -8.17 -16.02
CA LYS A 49 8.86 -9.21 -15.28
C LYS A 49 8.87 -8.90 -13.77
N LEU A 50 10.01 -8.50 -13.24
CA LEU A 50 10.17 -8.13 -11.84
C LEU A 50 9.22 -6.98 -11.44
N LEU A 51 9.15 -5.92 -12.26
CA LEU A 51 8.24 -4.80 -12.03
C LEU A 51 6.76 -5.20 -12.16
N THR A 52 6.44 -6.09 -13.10
CA THR A 52 5.08 -6.65 -13.24
C THR A 52 4.69 -7.46 -12.00
N TYR A 53 5.60 -8.29 -11.47
CA TYR A 53 5.38 -9.01 -10.22
C TYR A 53 5.18 -8.06 -9.05
N LEU A 54 6.04 -7.06 -8.92
CA LEU A 54 5.92 -6.06 -7.86
C LEU A 54 4.57 -5.34 -7.90
N LEU A 55 4.11 -4.95 -9.11
CA LEU A 55 2.80 -4.33 -9.30
C LEU A 55 1.65 -5.25 -8.88
N LEU A 56 1.70 -6.53 -9.29
CA LEU A 56 0.70 -7.52 -8.92
C LEU A 56 0.67 -7.72 -7.39
N SER A 57 1.83 -7.85 -6.75
CA SER A 57 1.91 -8.00 -5.30
C SER A 57 1.42 -6.77 -4.55
N LEU A 58 1.63 -5.55 -5.07
CA LEU A 58 1.08 -4.33 -4.48
C LEU A 58 -0.44 -4.25 -4.62
N ALA A 59 -0.99 -4.69 -5.76
CA ALA A 59 -2.43 -4.74 -5.97
C ALA A 59 -3.10 -5.76 -5.03
N ASP A 60 -2.51 -6.94 -4.84
CA ASP A 60 -3.00 -7.95 -3.90
C ASP A 60 -2.98 -7.43 -2.45
N ASP A 61 -1.86 -6.87 -2.00
CA ASP A 61 -1.76 -6.26 -0.66
C ASP A 61 -2.82 -5.17 -0.44
N TYR A 62 -3.06 -4.33 -1.47
CA TYR A 62 -4.09 -3.30 -1.43
C TYR A 62 -5.49 -3.91 -1.24
N LEU A 63 -5.85 -4.93 -2.02
CA LEU A 63 -7.15 -5.59 -1.93
C LEU A 63 -7.34 -6.27 -0.56
N VAL A 64 -6.30 -6.89 -0.02
CA VAL A 64 -6.31 -7.50 1.32
C VAL A 64 -6.51 -6.44 2.40
N ALA A 65 -5.79 -5.32 2.33
CA ALA A 65 -5.92 -4.21 3.29
C ALA A 65 -7.31 -3.60 3.25
N GLU A 66 -7.86 -3.38 2.06
CA GLU A 66 -9.20 -2.83 1.85
C GLU A 66 -10.29 -3.78 2.39
N ALA A 67 -10.17 -5.08 2.14
CA ALA A 67 -11.08 -6.08 2.70
C ALA A 67 -11.01 -6.13 4.25
N LYS A 68 -9.81 -6.01 4.82
CA LYS A 68 -9.63 -5.95 6.27
C LYS A 68 -10.27 -4.70 6.87
N LEU A 69 -10.12 -3.55 6.21
CA LEU A 69 -10.75 -2.30 6.63
C LEU A 69 -12.27 -2.43 6.66
N ARG A 70 -12.89 -2.89 5.55
CA ARG A 70 -14.34 -3.14 5.49
C ARG A 70 -14.83 -4.06 6.59
N ARG A 71 -14.08 -5.13 6.89
CA ARG A 71 -14.43 -6.07 7.96
C ARG A 71 -14.37 -5.42 9.34
N LEU A 72 -13.40 -4.54 9.59
CA LEU A 72 -13.29 -3.82 10.85
C LEU A 72 -14.43 -2.80 10.99
N GLU A 73 -14.75 -2.06 9.94
CA GLU A 73 -15.88 -1.13 9.91
C GLU A 73 -17.20 -1.85 10.18
N GLY A 74 -17.44 -3.01 9.55
CA GLY A 74 -18.61 -3.83 9.81
C GLY A 74 -18.71 -4.30 11.27
N LYS A 75 -17.60 -4.79 11.83
CA LYS A 75 -17.55 -5.19 13.26
C LYS A 75 -17.83 -4.03 14.21
N ILE A 76 -17.30 -2.85 13.92
CA ILE A 76 -17.58 -1.64 14.72
C ILE A 76 -19.08 -1.31 14.63
N GLY A 77 -19.67 -1.35 13.43
CA GLY A 77 -21.10 -1.17 13.22
C GLY A 77 -21.94 -2.13 14.07
N GLU A 78 -21.64 -3.43 14.02
CA GLU A 78 -22.34 -4.44 14.83
C GLU A 78 -22.23 -4.18 16.34
N ILE A 79 -21.07 -3.74 16.82
CA ILE A 79 -20.86 -3.41 18.24
C ILE A 79 -21.72 -2.19 18.60
N LEU A 80 -21.69 -1.15 17.78
CA LEU A 80 -22.46 0.08 18.02
C LEU A 80 -23.97 -0.17 18.02
N GLU A 81 -24.47 -1.01 17.11
CA GLU A 81 -25.88 -1.44 17.11
C GLU A 81 -26.24 -2.17 18.40
N LYS A 82 -25.42 -3.12 18.85
CA LYS A 82 -25.65 -3.85 20.10
C LYS A 82 -25.67 -2.95 21.33
N THR A 83 -24.79 -1.94 21.38
CA THR A 83 -24.77 -0.97 22.49
C THR A 83 -25.88 0.08 22.42
N SER A 84 -26.43 0.35 21.24
CA SER A 84 -27.54 1.30 21.04
C SER A 84 -28.92 0.64 21.24
N THR A 85 -29.00 -0.69 21.10
CA THR A 85 -30.24 -1.48 21.29
C THR A 85 -30.43 -1.93 22.74
N ASP A 86 -29.56 -1.53 23.67
CA ASP A 86 -29.73 -1.71 25.11
C ASP A 86 -29.95 -0.36 25.83
N PRO A 87 -31.14 0.26 25.72
CA PRO A 87 -31.51 1.42 26.54
C PRO A 87 -31.95 1.02 27.96
N GLY A 88 -31.60 -0.18 28.44
CA GLY A 88 -32.24 -0.86 29.58
C GLY A 88 -31.34 -1.14 30.79
N ARG A 89 -30.25 -0.40 31.00
CA ARG A 89 -29.50 -0.40 32.26
C ARG A 89 -29.19 1.00 32.77
#